data_AF-A0A843HQA1-F1
#
_entry.id   AF-A0A843HQA1-F1
#
_cell.length_a   1.000
_cell.length_b   1.000
_cell.length_c   1.000
_cell.angle_alpha   90.00
_cell.angle_beta   90.00
_cell.angle_gamma   90.00
#
_symmetry.space_group_name_H-M   'P 1'
#
loop_
_entity.id
_entity.type
_entity.pdbx_description
1 polymer ?
#
loop_
_entity_poly.entity_id
_entity_poly.type
_entity_poly.pdbx_seq_one_letter_code
_entity_poly.pdbx_strand_id
1 'polypeptide(L)'
;MDNDIKEMIDELGSDRFETVIKGHVFKAHLLDIDEELSVGRICKQYEDSPAYNTAVKTATFALSMDSIDGLDWYFSINDFKETLRDKKFEKATHFYRTVVDKWFLDYSDHLSKMIEKLDEFKKK
;
A
#
# COMPACT_ATOMS: atom_id res chain seq x y z
N MET A 1 -30.03 6.76 -5.25
CA MET A 1 -28.72 6.14 -4.97
C MET A 1 -28.72 5.94 -3.47
N ASP A 2 -28.94 4.70 -3.07
CA ASP A 2 -29.43 4.34 -1.75
C ASP A 2 -28.42 4.70 -0.66
N ASN A 3 -28.90 5.36 0.40
CA ASN A 3 -28.09 5.75 1.56
C ASN A 3 -27.31 4.55 2.11
N ASP A 4 -27.89 3.35 2.04
CA ASP A 4 -27.31 2.09 2.48
C ASP A 4 -26.04 1.73 1.71
N ILE A 5 -25.94 2.04 0.40
CA ILE A 5 -24.71 1.79 -0.38
C ILE A 5 -23.62 2.78 0.01
N LYS A 6 -24.00 4.01 0.37
CA LYS A 6 -23.06 5.06 0.75
C LYS A 6 -22.52 4.83 2.16
N GLU A 7 -23.39 4.46 3.10
CA GLU A 7 -22.99 3.98 4.44
C GLU A 7 -22.17 2.69 4.32
N MET A 8 -22.50 1.77 3.42
CA MET A 8 -21.71 0.56 3.17
C MET A 8 -20.28 0.87 2.68
N ILE A 9 -20.11 1.84 1.79
CA ILE A 9 -18.80 2.30 1.31
C ILE A 9 -18.01 2.98 2.44
N ASP A 10 -18.69 3.76 3.29
CA ASP A 10 -18.07 4.44 4.43
C ASP A 10 -17.73 3.46 5.60
N GLU A 11 -18.53 2.40 5.81
CA GLU A 11 -18.37 1.40 6.88
C GLU A 11 -17.41 0.25 6.53
N LEU A 12 -17.32 -0.15 5.25
CA LEU A 12 -16.40 -1.18 4.77
C LEU A 12 -14.93 -0.81 4.95
N GLY A 13 -14.64 0.41 5.41
CA GLY A 13 -13.31 0.93 5.59
C GLY A 13 -12.92 1.66 4.33
N SER A 14 -12.52 2.92 4.50
CA SER A 14 -11.92 3.68 3.41
C SER A 14 -10.89 2.80 2.71
N ASP A 15 -10.86 2.89 1.38
CA ASP A 15 -9.75 2.45 0.52
C ASP A 15 -8.39 2.97 0.99
N ARG A 16 -8.36 3.85 2.00
CA ARG A 16 -7.20 4.44 2.62
C ARG A 16 -7.11 4.10 4.09
N PHE A 17 -5.87 3.98 4.54
CA PHE A 17 -5.56 3.76 5.94
C PHE A 17 -4.29 4.52 6.33
N GLU A 18 -4.14 4.72 7.64
CA GLU A 18 -2.98 5.38 8.23
C GLU A 18 -2.30 4.45 9.22
N THR A 19 -0.96 4.46 9.24
CA THR A 19 -0.16 3.75 10.24
C THR A 19 1.01 4.60 10.72
N VAL A 20 1.49 4.35 11.94
CA VAL A 20 2.63 5.06 12.53
C VAL A 20 3.81 4.11 12.66
N ILE A 21 4.93 4.45 12.00
CA ILE A 21 6.14 3.62 11.98
C ILE A 21 7.34 4.50 12.29
N LYS A 22 8.09 4.15 13.34
CA LYS A 22 9.26 4.91 13.81
C LYS A 22 8.98 6.41 14.04
N GLY A 23 7.76 6.75 14.46
CA GLY A 23 7.35 8.13 14.74
C GLY A 23 6.85 8.91 13.53
N HIS A 24 6.85 8.32 12.33
CA HIS A 24 6.30 8.91 11.12
C HIS A 24 4.90 8.37 10.83
N VAL A 25 4.00 9.24 10.36
CA VAL A 25 2.64 8.90 9.93
C VAL A 25 2.66 8.57 8.45
N PHE A 26 2.30 7.35 8.09
CA PHE A 26 2.20 6.88 6.73
C PHE A 26 0.73 6.79 6.34
N LYS A 27 0.34 7.42 5.23
CA LYS A 27 -1.01 7.30 4.65
C LYS A 27 -0.93 6.57 3.33
N ALA A 28 -1.72 5.53 3.18
CA ALA A 28 -1.70 4.66 2.02
C ALA A 28 -3.12 4.30 1.56
N HIS A 29 -3.23 3.85 0.32
CA HIS A 29 -4.43 3.27 -0.25
C HIS A 29 -4.27 1.77 -0.56
N LEU A 30 -5.39 1.09 -0.77
CA LEU A 30 -5.43 -0.25 -1.32
C LEU A 30 -5.14 -0.21 -2.81
N LEU A 31 -4.31 -1.13 -3.28
CA LEU A 31 -4.01 -1.25 -4.69
C LEU A 31 -5.25 -1.65 -5.48
N ASP A 32 -5.45 -1.02 -6.62
CA ASP A 32 -6.40 -1.53 -7.62
C ASP A 32 -5.79 -2.71 -8.42
N ILE A 33 -6.61 -3.34 -9.26
CA ILE A 33 -6.18 -4.50 -10.07
C ILE A 33 -5.01 -4.15 -11.00
N ASP A 34 -5.00 -2.95 -11.57
CA ASP A 34 -3.93 -2.53 -12.49
C ASP A 34 -2.61 -2.32 -11.74
N GLU A 35 -2.68 -1.82 -10.51
CA GLU A 35 -1.55 -1.65 -9.61
C GLU A 35 -1.03 -2.99 -9.07
N GLU A 36 -1.92 -3.92 -8.69
CA GLU A 36 -1.53 -5.29 -8.32
C GLU A 36 -0.82 -6.00 -9.47
N LEU A 37 -1.34 -5.89 -10.69
CA LEU A 37 -0.67 -6.41 -11.89
C LEU A 37 0.69 -5.72 -12.12
N SER A 38 0.82 -4.44 -11.75
CA SER A 38 2.08 -3.70 -11.83
C SER A 38 3.10 -4.21 -10.81
N VAL A 39 2.70 -4.59 -9.59
CA VAL A 39 3.56 -5.28 -8.62
C VAL A 39 4.15 -6.55 -9.23
N GLY A 40 3.31 -7.40 -9.82
CA GLY A 40 3.76 -8.64 -10.45
C GLY A 40 4.78 -8.40 -11.57
N ARG A 41 4.57 -7.37 -12.40
CA ARG A 41 5.52 -6.99 -13.47
C ARG A 41 6.85 -6.51 -12.91
N ILE A 42 6.83 -5.65 -11.88
CA ILE A 42 8.04 -5.13 -11.22
C ILE A 42 8.86 -6.26 -10.60
N CYS A 43 8.18 -7.22 -9.98
CA CYS A 43 8.82 -8.29 -9.23
C CYS A 43 9.22 -9.50 -10.09
N LYS A 44 8.83 -9.56 -11.37
CA LYS A 44 9.08 -10.69 -12.27
C LYS A 44 10.56 -11.11 -12.34
N GLN A 45 11.48 -10.16 -12.30
CA GLN A 45 12.92 -10.45 -12.32
C GLN A 45 13.43 -11.19 -11.07
N TYR A 46 12.62 -11.31 -10.02
CA TYR A 46 12.97 -11.95 -8.75
C TYR A 46 12.20 -13.26 -8.50
N GLU A 47 11.33 -13.71 -9.41
CA GLU A 47 10.29 -14.74 -9.22
C GLU A 47 10.78 -16.07 -8.61
N ASP A 48 12.05 -16.43 -8.85
CA ASP A 48 12.67 -17.66 -8.32
C ASP A 48 13.82 -17.39 -7.31
N SER A 49 13.85 -16.21 -6.71
CA SER A 49 14.92 -15.79 -5.80
C SER A 49 14.45 -15.64 -4.36
N PRO A 50 15.34 -15.82 -3.36
CA PRO A 50 15.06 -15.46 -1.97
C PRO A 50 14.68 -13.97 -1.79
N ALA A 51 14.99 -13.12 -2.77
CA ALA A 51 14.64 -11.70 -2.75
C ALA A 51 13.19 -11.42 -3.17
N TYR A 52 12.47 -12.38 -3.77
CA TYR A 52 11.12 -12.19 -4.31
C TYR A 52 10.15 -11.57 -3.30
N ASN A 53 10.06 -12.14 -2.10
CA ASN A 53 9.16 -11.66 -1.05
C ASN A 53 9.48 -10.20 -0.66
N THR A 54 10.77 -9.87 -0.55
CA THR A 54 11.20 -8.49 -0.26
C THR A 54 10.81 -7.55 -1.39
N ALA A 55 10.99 -7.98 -2.64
CA ALA A 55 10.58 -7.20 -3.81
C ALA A 55 9.07 -6.96 -3.83
N VAL A 56 8.24 -7.98 -3.60
CA VAL A 56 6.78 -7.86 -3.55
C VAL A 56 6.36 -6.83 -2.50
N LYS A 57 6.82 -6.98 -1.26
CA LYS A 57 6.49 -6.05 -0.17
C LYS A 57 6.88 -4.61 -0.51
N THR A 58 8.07 -4.43 -1.08
CA THR A 58 8.60 -3.10 -1.43
C THR A 58 7.81 -2.49 -2.58
N ALA A 59 7.43 -3.28 -3.58
CA ALA A 59 6.60 -2.82 -4.70
C ALA A 59 5.17 -2.48 -4.24
N THR A 60 4.55 -3.29 -3.39
CA THR A 60 3.24 -2.99 -2.80
C THR A 60 3.28 -1.67 -2.03
N PHE A 61 4.27 -1.50 -1.16
CA PHE A 61 4.48 -0.24 -0.43
C PHE A 61 4.69 0.96 -1.36
N ALA A 62 5.52 0.80 -2.40
CA ALA A 62 5.82 1.89 -3.33
C ALA A 62 4.59 2.37 -4.14
N LEU A 63 3.66 1.48 -4.44
CA LEU A 63 2.47 1.81 -5.22
C LEU A 63 1.34 2.38 -4.34
N SER A 64 1.14 1.80 -3.16
CA SER A 64 0.05 2.16 -2.22
C SER A 64 0.32 3.42 -1.40
N MET A 65 1.58 3.84 -1.23
CA MET A 65 1.93 4.94 -0.34
C MET A 65 1.62 6.31 -0.98
N ASP A 66 0.79 7.10 -0.31
CA ASP A 66 0.40 8.44 -0.75
C ASP A 66 1.23 9.54 -0.08
N SER A 67 1.43 9.46 1.24
CA SER A 67 2.11 10.51 2.02
C SER A 67 2.84 9.99 3.26
N ILE A 68 3.90 10.70 3.66
CA ILE A 68 4.56 10.56 4.96
C ILE A 68 4.49 11.89 5.69
N ASP A 69 4.02 11.90 6.93
CA ASP A 69 3.88 13.09 7.77
C ASP A 69 3.11 14.24 7.12
N GLY A 70 2.14 13.89 6.27
CA GLY A 70 1.33 14.86 5.53
C GLY A 70 2.04 15.52 4.35
N LEU A 71 3.26 15.10 4.01
CA LEU A 71 3.95 15.46 2.78
C LEU A 71 3.74 14.36 1.74
N ASP A 72 3.52 14.73 0.47
CA ASP A 72 3.41 13.74 -0.60
C ASP A 72 4.60 12.79 -0.53
N TRP A 73 4.34 11.50 -0.66
CA TRP A 73 5.34 10.45 -0.64
C TRP A 73 6.53 10.83 -1.53
N TYR A 74 6.26 11.36 -2.73
CA TYR A 74 7.30 11.81 -3.66
C TYR A 74 8.17 12.95 -3.13
N PHE A 75 7.60 13.91 -2.40
CA PHE A 75 8.37 14.99 -1.79
C PHE A 75 9.17 14.47 -0.59
N SER A 76 8.63 13.52 0.17
CA SER A 76 9.35 12.89 1.27
C SER A 76 10.55 12.04 0.80
N ILE A 77 10.52 11.55 -0.45
CA ILE A 77 11.60 10.73 -1.05
C ILE A 77 12.50 11.46 -2.04
N ASN A 78 12.15 12.68 -2.47
CA ASN A 78 12.92 13.45 -3.44
C ASN A 78 12.99 14.95 -3.10
N ASP A 79 14.18 15.37 -2.65
CA ASP A 79 14.88 16.40 -3.42
C ASP A 79 15.16 15.82 -4.83
N PHE A 80 14.95 16.60 -5.90
CA PHE A 80 15.16 16.33 -7.33
C PHE A 80 13.99 15.80 -8.19
N LYS A 81 13.78 16.55 -9.28
CA LYS A 81 12.77 16.43 -10.34
C LYS A 81 12.98 15.16 -11.17
N GLU A 82 11.94 14.32 -11.27
CA GLU A 82 11.40 13.68 -12.50
C GLU A 82 10.68 12.34 -12.18
N THR A 83 9.39 12.34 -12.46
CA THR A 83 8.37 11.30 -12.20
C THR A 83 8.31 10.22 -13.28
N LEU A 84 8.61 8.97 -12.92
CA LEU A 84 8.24 7.75 -13.66
C LEU A 84 7.90 6.63 -12.65
N ARG A 85 6.85 5.84 -12.90
CA ARG A 85 6.33 4.80 -11.97
C ARG A 85 7.41 3.78 -11.56
N ASP A 86 8.33 3.44 -12.45
CA ASP A 86 9.44 2.50 -12.17
C ASP A 86 10.41 3.03 -11.09
N LYS A 87 10.58 4.35 -10.98
CA LYS A 87 11.41 4.98 -9.94
C LYS A 87 10.82 4.81 -8.53
N LYS A 88 9.52 4.53 -8.40
CA LYS A 88 8.89 4.35 -7.08
C LYS A 88 9.45 3.14 -6.36
N PHE A 89 9.59 2.02 -7.07
CA PHE A 89 10.12 0.79 -6.53
C PHE A 89 11.58 0.96 -6.11
N GLU A 90 12.42 1.53 -7.00
CA GLU A 90 13.83 1.82 -6.69
C GLU A 90 13.96 2.71 -5.45
N LYS A 91 13.16 3.77 -5.34
CA LYS A 91 13.19 4.66 -4.16
C LYS A 91 12.74 3.95 -2.89
N ALA A 92 11.70 3.12 -2.98
CA ALA A 92 11.26 2.30 -1.86
C ALA A 92 12.31 1.27 -1.42
N THR A 93 13.18 0.77 -2.33
CA THR A 93 14.27 -0.13 -1.93
C THR A 93 15.30 0.54 -1.01
N HIS A 94 15.40 1.88 -1.06
CA HIS A 94 16.27 2.64 -0.16
C HIS A 94 15.65 2.89 1.23
N PHE A 95 14.38 2.57 1.45
CA PHE A 95 13.79 2.59 2.78
C PHE A 95 14.32 1.43 3.61
N TYR A 96 14.50 1.66 4.92
CA TYR A 96 14.87 0.58 5.83
C TYR A 96 13.88 -0.58 5.70
N ARG A 97 14.39 -1.80 5.50
CA ARG A 97 13.60 -3.04 5.43
C ARG A 97 12.55 -3.16 6.53
N THR A 98 12.90 -2.75 7.76
CA THR A 98 12.01 -2.76 8.92
C THR A 98 10.77 -1.87 8.74
N VAL A 99 10.87 -0.75 8.02
CA VAL A 99 9.73 0.14 7.75
C VAL A 99 8.77 -0.53 6.77
N VAL A 100 9.30 -1.05 5.66
CA VAL A 100 8.50 -1.77 4.65
C VAL A 100 7.83 -3.01 5.25
N ASP A 101 8.56 -3.81 6.03
CA ASP A 101 8.00 -5.00 6.67
C ASP A 101 6.88 -4.65 7.67
N LYS A 102 7.07 -3.61 8.49
CA LYS A 102 6.04 -3.17 9.44
C LYS A 102 4.82 -2.61 8.71
N TRP A 103 5.04 -1.79 7.68
CA TRP A 103 3.95 -1.25 6.88
C TRP A 103 3.15 -2.36 6.20
N PHE A 104 3.82 -3.36 5.61
CA PHE A 104 3.14 -4.44 4.91
C PHE A 104 2.30 -5.31 5.84
N LEU A 105 2.74 -5.49 7.09
CA LEU A 105 1.95 -6.16 8.12
C LEU A 105 0.65 -5.39 8.41
N ASP A 106 0.73 -4.07 8.54
CA ASP A 106 -0.43 -3.21 8.80
C ASP A 106 -1.39 -3.17 7.60
N TYR A 107 -0.85 -3.13 6.38
CA TYR A 107 -1.61 -3.27 5.13
C TYR A 107 -2.40 -4.59 5.09
N SER A 108 -1.74 -5.71 5.42
CA SER A 108 -2.36 -7.04 5.40
C SER A 108 -3.45 -7.17 6.46
N ASP A 109 -3.22 -6.65 7.68
CA ASP A 109 -4.21 -6.63 8.76
C ASP A 109 -5.44 -5.78 8.40
N HIS A 110 -5.21 -4.63 7.74
CA HIS A 110 -6.30 -3.79 7.24
C HIS A 110 -7.16 -4.53 6.21
N LEU A 111 -6.53 -5.19 5.22
CA LEU A 111 -7.24 -6.01 4.24
C LEU A 111 -8.05 -7.14 4.88
N SER A 112 -7.47 -7.86 5.84
CA SER A 112 -8.17 -8.93 6.55
C SER A 112 -9.44 -8.42 7.26
N LYS A 113 -9.35 -7.28 7.95
CA LYS A 113 -10.51 -6.66 8.61
C LYS A 113 -11.59 -6.23 7.62
N MET A 114 -11.21 -5.74 6.44
CA MET A 114 -12.18 -5.39 5.39
C MET A 114 -12.89 -6.62 4.84
N ILE A 115 -12.16 -7.71 4.61
CA ILE A 115 -12.72 -8.99 4.16
C ILE A 115 -13.69 -9.54 5.21
N GLU A 116 -13.31 -9.53 6.50
CA GLU A 116 -14.18 -9.97 7.60
C GLU A 116 -15.48 -9.18 7.65
N LYS A 117 -15.41 -7.85 7.57
CA LYS A 117 -16.59 -6.99 7.50
C LYS A 117 -17.47 -7.34 6.30
N LEU A 118 -16.88 -7.48 5.11
CA LEU A 118 -17.60 -7.83 3.90
C LEU A 118 -18.34 -9.17 4.04
N ASP A 119 -17.71 -10.16 4.68
CA ASP A 119 -18.32 -11.46 4.93
C ASP A 119 -19.44 -11.40 5.98
N GLU A 120 -19.33 -10.53 6.99
CA GLU A 120 -20.43 -10.26 7.93
C GLU A 120 -21.62 -9.60 7.24
N PHE A 121 -21.37 -8.65 6.34
CA PHE A 121 -22.43 -8.00 5.55
C PHE A 121 -23.13 -8.98 4.62
N LYS A 122 -22.40 -9.84 3.91
CA LYS A 122 -23.01 -10.85 3.02
C LYS A 122 -23.88 -11.88 3.75
N LYS A 123 -23.74 -12.00 5.08
CA LYS A 123 -24.53 -12.91 5.92
C LYS A 123 -25.78 -12.25 6.52
N LYS A 124 -25.88 -10.91 6.49
CA LYS A 124 -27.08 -10.15 6.90
C LYS A 124 -28.06 -10.03 5.74
#